data_AF-A0A4Q9M5F0-F1
#
_entry.id   AF-A0A4Q9M5F0-F1
#
_cell.length_a   1.000
_cell.length_b   1.000
_cell.length_c   1.000
_cell.angle_alpha   90.00
_cell.angle_beta   90.00
_cell.angle_gamma   90.00
#
_symmetry.space_group_name_H-M   'P 1'
#
loop_
_entity.id
_entity.type
_entity.pdbx_description
1 polymer ?
#
loop_
_entity_poly.entity_id
_entity_poly.type
_entity_poly.pdbx_seq_one_letter_code
_entity_poly.pdbx_strand_id
1 'polypeptide(L)'
;MASDEIPDILKVPPWLIQHPELQRRGIHLAQTLRPGTVFATEWGKSPRTVVKIVDPSKEEADILDSLQRDIACPASHVVPCDVVRSDKLLAIMPCLSSIEELLFTSEKLSNVLDMFDQLLEGVAYLHDHGIAHMDLCNPNVRATSDREAAFDPRLKAYKLYIIDFDRSRKLDLKPGVQGAVALPETVCRHPNGITHLDPYSWDVYCAGTLFLEYLEVRCVAIPPCS
;
A
#
# COMPACT_ATOMS: atom_id res chain seq x y z
N MET A 1 -37.55 14.89 -7.56
CA MET A 1 -36.36 14.63 -6.71
C MET A 1 -35.91 13.23 -7.05
N ALA A 2 -34.91 13.09 -7.92
CA ALA A 2 -34.32 11.79 -8.19
C ALA A 2 -33.57 11.39 -6.93
N SER A 3 -33.89 10.23 -6.36
CA SER A 3 -33.11 9.66 -5.27
C SER A 3 -31.69 9.45 -5.77
N ASP A 4 -30.71 10.09 -5.13
CA ASP A 4 -29.29 9.80 -5.29
C ASP A 4 -29.00 8.39 -4.74
N GLU A 5 -29.48 7.36 -5.44
CA GLU A 5 -29.10 5.99 -5.16
C GLU A 5 -27.64 5.82 -5.56
N ILE A 6 -26.78 5.64 -4.56
CA ILE A 6 -25.38 5.27 -4.77
C ILE A 6 -25.36 4.03 -5.66
N PRO A 7 -24.66 4.04 -6.81
CA PRO A 7 -24.55 2.88 -7.68
C PRO A 7 -24.16 1.62 -6.90
N ASP A 8 -24.81 0.49 -7.17
CA ASP A 8 -24.61 -0.76 -6.39
C ASP A 8 -23.14 -1.20 -6.31
N ILE A 9 -22.35 -0.90 -7.34
CA ILE A 9 -20.92 -1.20 -7.39
C ILE A 9 -20.10 -0.44 -6.33
N LEU A 10 -20.62 0.67 -5.81
CA LEU A 10 -20.01 1.50 -4.77
C LEU A 10 -20.49 1.11 -3.36
N LYS A 11 -21.45 0.18 -3.23
CA LYS A 11 -21.93 -0.30 -1.93
C LYS A 11 -21.04 -1.42 -1.40
N VAL A 12 -20.92 -1.49 -0.07
CA VAL A 12 -20.31 -2.65 0.59
C VAL A 12 -21.23 -3.87 0.41
N PRO A 13 -20.73 -5.02 -0.08
CA PRO A 13 -21.56 -6.20 -0.28
C PRO A 13 -22.22 -6.69 1.03
N PRO A 14 -23.51 -7.07 1.03
CA PRO A 14 -24.19 -7.53 2.24
C PRO A 14 -23.52 -8.71 2.94
N TRP A 15 -22.97 -9.65 2.18
CA TRP A 15 -22.25 -10.80 2.74
C TRP A 15 -20.99 -10.39 3.50
N LEU A 16 -20.32 -9.31 3.07
CA LEU A 16 -19.11 -8.80 3.73
C LEU A 16 -19.49 -8.09 5.03
N ILE A 17 -20.58 -7.32 5.04
CA ILE A 17 -21.14 -6.71 6.28
C ILE A 17 -21.50 -7.79 7.31
N GLN A 18 -21.99 -8.93 6.84
CA GLN A 18 -22.40 -10.06 7.68
C GLN A 18 -21.26 -11.04 7.98
N HIS A 19 -20.03 -10.75 7.56
CA HIS A 19 -18.91 -11.67 7.69
C HIS A 19 -18.61 -11.93 9.19
N PRO A 20 -18.59 -13.20 9.66
CA PRO A 20 -18.51 -13.52 11.08
C PRO A 20 -17.28 -12.91 11.77
N GLU A 21 -16.12 -12.93 11.10
CA GLU A 21 -14.89 -12.38 11.67
C GLU A 21 -14.92 -10.85 11.77
N LEU A 22 -15.61 -10.17 10.85
CA LEU A 22 -15.75 -8.71 10.92
C LEU A 22 -16.70 -8.31 12.04
N GLN A 23 -17.82 -9.03 12.19
CA GLN A 23 -18.76 -8.83 13.30
C GLN A 23 -18.10 -9.10 14.66
N ARG A 24 -17.34 -10.20 14.77
CA ARG A 24 -16.62 -10.57 16.00
C ARG A 24 -15.63 -9.48 16.42
N ARG A 25 -15.02 -8.79 15.45
CA ARG A 25 -14.07 -7.68 15.68
C ARG A 25 -14.75 -6.31 15.79
N GLY A 26 -16.08 -6.22 15.64
CA GLY A 26 -16.79 -4.94 15.62
C GLY A 26 -16.43 -4.05 14.43
N ILE A 27 -16.00 -4.63 13.30
CA ILE A 27 -15.62 -3.88 12.10
C ILE A 27 -16.88 -3.59 11.28
N HIS A 28 -17.26 -2.31 11.21
CA HIS A 28 -18.40 -1.83 10.45
C HIS A 28 -17.93 -1.07 9.21
N LEU A 29 -17.93 -1.75 8.06
CA LEU A 29 -17.57 -1.16 6.77
C LEU A 29 -18.64 -0.19 6.30
N ALA A 30 -18.21 0.98 5.85
CA ALA A 30 -19.09 2.07 5.41
C ALA A 30 -18.65 2.68 4.06
N GLN A 31 -17.44 2.40 3.62
CA GLN A 31 -16.84 3.00 2.43
C GLN A 31 -16.31 1.94 1.48
N THR A 32 -16.42 2.21 0.19
CA THR A 32 -15.79 1.42 -0.88
C THR A 32 -14.64 2.24 -1.45
N LEU A 33 -13.41 1.77 -1.23
CA LEU A 33 -12.19 2.43 -1.74
C LEU A 33 -11.84 1.95 -3.14
N ARG A 34 -12.00 0.65 -3.41
CA ARG A 34 -11.89 0.05 -4.74
C ARG A 34 -13.10 -0.85 -4.95
N PRO A 35 -13.98 -0.54 -5.92
CA PRO A 35 -15.19 -1.31 -6.13
C PRO A 35 -14.94 -2.82 -6.26
N GLY A 36 -15.72 -3.61 -5.53
CA GLY A 36 -15.61 -5.07 -5.48
C GLY A 36 -14.38 -5.64 -4.77
N THR A 37 -13.41 -4.81 -4.33
CA THR A 37 -12.11 -5.28 -3.84
C THR A 37 -11.72 -4.73 -2.48
N VAL A 38 -11.78 -3.40 -2.28
CA VAL A 38 -11.24 -2.75 -1.06
C VAL A 38 -12.33 -1.89 -0.42
N PHE A 39 -12.54 -2.11 0.87
CA PHE A 39 -13.56 -1.44 1.67
C PHE A 39 -12.94 -0.91 2.96
N ALA A 40 -13.56 0.11 3.56
CA ALA A 40 -13.08 0.70 4.79
C ALA A 40 -14.20 1.06 5.75
N THR A 41 -13.83 1.19 7.02
CA THR A 41 -14.68 1.82 8.03
C THR A 41 -14.81 3.33 7.77
N GLU A 42 -15.78 3.96 8.42
CA GLU A 42 -16.07 5.39 8.32
C GLU A 42 -14.85 6.28 8.65
N TRP A 43 -14.67 7.38 7.90
CA TRP A 43 -13.56 8.34 8.05
C TRP A 43 -13.46 8.94 9.45
N GLY A 44 -14.59 9.17 10.12
CA GLY A 44 -14.65 9.81 11.44
C GLY A 44 -14.39 8.89 12.64
N LYS A 45 -14.28 7.56 12.43
CA LYS A 45 -14.10 6.60 13.53
C LYS A 45 -12.67 6.10 13.61
N SER A 46 -12.13 6.00 14.82
CA SER A 46 -10.83 5.37 15.08
C SER A 46 -10.99 4.08 15.90
N PRO A 47 -10.17 3.05 15.64
CA PRO A 47 -9.23 2.96 14.51
C PRO A 47 -9.96 2.81 13.17
N ARG A 48 -9.38 3.35 12.10
CA ARG A 48 -9.87 3.08 10.75
C ARG A 48 -9.29 1.77 10.26
N THR A 49 -10.15 0.92 9.70
CA THR A 49 -9.76 -0.40 9.21
C THR A 49 -10.10 -0.51 7.72
N VAL A 50 -9.19 -1.10 6.96
CA VAL A 50 -9.38 -1.51 5.58
C VAL A 50 -9.58 -3.02 5.54
N VAL A 51 -10.53 -3.47 4.72
CA VAL A 51 -10.73 -4.88 4.37
C VAL A 51 -10.60 -5.00 2.87
N LYS A 52 -9.57 -5.72 2.43
CA LYS A 52 -9.35 -6.08 1.03
C LYS A 52 -9.76 -7.54 0.81
N ILE A 53 -10.55 -7.77 -0.22
CA ILE A 53 -10.82 -9.12 -0.74
C ILE A 53 -9.64 -9.49 -1.63
N VAL A 54 -8.98 -10.60 -1.31
CA VAL A 54 -7.83 -11.12 -2.04
C VAL A 54 -8.29 -12.34 -2.85
N ASP A 55 -7.84 -12.44 -4.09
CA ASP A 55 -8.09 -13.62 -4.91
C ASP A 55 -7.06 -14.71 -4.52
N PRO A 56 -7.50 -15.86 -3.96
CA PRO A 56 -6.59 -16.91 -3.54
C PRO A 56 -5.88 -17.61 -4.70
N SER A 57 -6.29 -17.38 -5.96
CA SER A 57 -5.61 -17.90 -7.14
C SER A 57 -4.46 -17.02 -7.63
N LYS A 58 -4.30 -15.80 -7.07
CA LYS A 58 -3.22 -14.88 -7.41
C LYS A 58 -2.04 -15.02 -6.46
N GLU A 59 -0.85 -14.71 -6.98
CA GLU A 59 0.41 -14.68 -6.20
C GLU A 59 0.32 -13.74 -4.97
N GLU A 60 -0.52 -12.70 -5.01
CA GLU A 60 -0.70 -11.78 -3.88
C GLU A 60 -1.01 -12.52 -2.57
N ALA A 61 -1.85 -13.56 -2.60
CA ALA A 61 -2.24 -14.30 -1.40
C ALA A 61 -1.01 -14.92 -0.70
N ASP A 62 -0.18 -15.64 -1.46
CA ASP A 62 1.03 -16.29 -0.96
C ASP A 62 2.10 -15.27 -0.56
N ILE A 63 2.20 -14.15 -1.29
CA ILE A 63 3.09 -13.03 -0.97
C ILE A 63 2.70 -12.42 0.37
N LEU A 64 1.43 -12.07 0.57
CA LEU A 64 0.94 -11.52 1.83
C LEU A 64 1.20 -12.48 2.99
N ASP A 65 0.88 -13.76 2.85
CA ASP A 65 1.16 -14.75 3.89
C ASP A 65 2.65 -14.85 4.24
N SER A 66 3.53 -14.76 3.23
CA SER A 66 4.97 -14.78 3.44
C SER A 66 5.46 -13.54 4.17
N LEU A 67 5.00 -12.35 3.76
CA LEU A 67 5.43 -11.08 4.34
C LEU A 67 4.92 -10.90 5.77
N GLN A 68 3.68 -11.32 6.06
CA GLN A 68 3.13 -11.20 7.40
C GLN A 68 3.80 -12.14 8.42
N ARG A 69 4.43 -13.24 7.98
CA ARG A 69 5.23 -14.11 8.85
C ARG A 69 6.51 -13.44 9.37
N ASP A 70 7.04 -12.46 8.65
CA ASP A 70 8.24 -11.71 9.03
C ASP A 70 7.93 -10.23 9.35
N ILE A 71 6.69 -9.92 9.73
CA ILE A 71 6.24 -8.53 9.95
C ILE A 71 6.99 -7.80 11.08
N ALA A 72 7.64 -8.55 11.98
CA ALA A 72 8.44 -7.98 13.06
C ALA A 72 9.83 -7.51 12.59
N CYS A 73 10.25 -7.87 11.38
CA CYS A 73 11.51 -7.42 10.81
C CYS A 73 11.52 -5.89 10.73
N PRO A 74 12.49 -5.19 11.33
CA PRO A 74 12.51 -3.72 11.33
C PRO A 74 12.62 -3.07 9.95
N ALA A 75 13.19 -3.80 8.98
CA ALA A 75 13.29 -3.38 7.58
C ALA A 75 12.01 -3.66 6.78
N SER A 76 11.05 -4.39 7.35
CA SER A 76 9.75 -4.57 6.72
C SER A 76 8.96 -3.27 6.80
N HIS A 77 8.85 -2.62 5.64
CA HIS A 77 7.93 -1.52 5.41
C HIS A 77 6.64 -2.04 4.76
N VAL A 78 6.19 -3.26 5.08
CA VAL A 78 4.92 -3.80 4.56
C VAL A 78 3.81 -3.50 5.56
N VAL A 79 2.65 -3.05 5.09
CA VAL A 79 1.52 -2.82 6.00
C VAL A 79 1.17 -4.12 6.76
N PRO A 80 1.06 -4.08 8.10
CA PRO A 80 0.63 -5.24 8.85
C PRO A 80 -0.83 -5.56 8.52
N CYS A 81 -1.11 -6.83 8.27
CA CYS A 81 -2.47 -7.29 8.00
C CYS A 81 -2.74 -8.68 8.58
N ASP A 82 -4.00 -8.89 8.95
CA ASP A 82 -4.49 -10.20 9.35
C ASP A 82 -5.15 -10.86 8.13
N VAL A 83 -4.60 -11.98 7.69
CA VAL A 83 -5.12 -12.76 6.57
C VAL A 83 -6.16 -13.76 7.09
N VAL A 84 -7.43 -13.47 6.86
CA VAL A 84 -8.58 -14.28 7.28
C VAL A 84 -9.04 -15.15 6.12
N ARG A 85 -9.00 -16.47 6.33
CA ARG A 85 -9.48 -17.47 5.36
C ARG A 85 -10.89 -17.92 5.72
N SER A 86 -11.84 -17.63 4.84
CA SER A 86 -13.20 -18.17 4.87
C SER A 86 -13.59 -18.62 3.45
N ASP A 87 -14.85 -18.48 3.05
CA ASP A 87 -15.28 -18.64 1.65
C ASP A 87 -14.55 -17.66 0.70
N LYS A 88 -14.06 -16.55 1.25
CA LYS A 88 -13.18 -15.58 0.58
C LYS A 88 -11.93 -15.35 1.43
N LEU A 89 -10.83 -14.99 0.78
CA LEU A 89 -9.62 -14.55 1.46
C LEU A 89 -9.74 -13.05 1.73
N LEU A 90 -9.62 -12.64 2.99
CA LEU A 90 -9.67 -11.24 3.39
C LEU A 90 -8.34 -10.82 4.01
N ALA A 91 -7.80 -9.69 3.58
CA ALA A 91 -6.73 -9.00 4.29
C ALA A 91 -7.33 -7.83 5.08
N ILE A 92 -7.26 -7.91 6.41
CA ILE A 92 -7.74 -6.86 7.32
C ILE A 92 -6.53 -6.08 7.82
N MET A 93 -6.47 -4.79 7.55
CA MET A 93 -5.31 -3.95 7.86
C MET A 93 -5.72 -2.56 8.37
N PRO A 94 -4.84 -1.86 9.09
CA PRO A 94 -5.05 -0.46 9.43
C PRO A 94 -5.23 0.41 8.18
N CYS A 95 -6.14 1.39 8.24
CA CYS A 95 -6.23 2.42 7.21
C CYS A 95 -5.19 3.51 7.52
N LEU A 96 -4.16 3.59 6.69
CA LEU A 96 -3.05 4.51 6.86
C LEU A 96 -3.27 5.83 6.10
N SER A 97 -2.60 6.89 6.53
CA SER A 97 -2.64 8.21 5.91
C SER A 97 -1.88 8.25 4.59
N SER A 98 -2.23 9.22 3.74
CA SER A 98 -1.45 9.49 2.54
C SER A 98 -0.13 10.17 2.91
N ILE A 99 0.88 10.07 2.04
CA ILE A 99 2.21 10.63 2.31
C ILE A 99 2.17 12.16 2.23
N GLU A 100 1.26 12.74 1.45
CA GLU A 100 1.08 14.18 1.32
C GLU A 100 0.81 14.84 2.67
N GLU A 101 0.06 14.20 3.56
CA GLU A 101 -0.20 14.72 4.92
C GLU A 101 1.11 14.92 5.71
N LEU A 102 2.09 14.01 5.54
CA LEU A 102 3.44 14.18 6.11
C LEU A 102 4.28 15.21 5.35
N LEU A 103 4.21 15.22 4.01
CA LEU A 103 4.99 16.16 3.19
C LEU A 103 4.59 17.62 3.43
N PHE A 104 3.29 17.89 3.58
CA PHE A 104 2.78 19.25 3.86
C PHE A 104 3.21 19.78 5.23
N THR A 105 3.47 18.88 6.18
CA THR A 105 3.96 19.24 7.52
C THR A 105 5.49 19.20 7.61
N SER A 106 6.17 18.81 6.52
CA SER A 106 7.62 18.63 6.47
C SER A 106 8.34 19.88 5.98
N GLU A 107 8.87 20.67 6.90
CA GLU A 107 9.65 21.88 6.58
C GLU A 107 11.05 21.57 6.01
N LYS A 108 11.69 20.50 6.50
CA LYS A 108 13.09 20.18 6.23
C LYS A 108 13.26 19.18 5.09
N LEU A 109 14.25 19.41 4.23
CA LEU A 109 14.64 18.46 3.18
C LEU A 109 15.05 17.09 3.79
N SER A 110 15.67 17.10 4.97
CA SER A 110 16.06 15.87 5.68
C SER A 110 14.88 14.92 5.88
N ASN A 111 13.70 15.42 6.20
CA ASN A 111 12.52 14.57 6.40
C ASN A 111 12.09 13.87 5.10
N VAL A 112 12.23 14.55 3.95
CA VAL A 112 11.95 13.95 2.63
C VAL A 112 12.98 12.88 2.29
N LEU A 113 14.25 13.13 2.63
CA LEU A 113 15.31 12.13 2.48
C LEU A 113 15.06 10.93 3.40
N ASP A 114 14.65 11.15 4.65
CA ASP A 114 14.30 10.08 5.60
C ASP A 114 13.10 9.25 5.11
N MET A 115 12.11 9.90 4.46
CA MET A 115 10.99 9.20 3.83
C MET A 115 11.47 8.35 2.64
N PHE A 116 12.36 8.88 1.80
CA PHE A 116 12.89 8.14 0.67
C PHE A 116 13.78 6.97 1.11
N ASP A 117 14.59 7.15 2.15
CA ASP A 117 15.40 6.09 2.74
C ASP A 117 14.53 4.92 3.23
N GLN A 118 13.44 5.21 3.94
CA GLN A 118 12.46 4.18 4.35
C GLN A 118 11.80 3.45 3.16
N LEU A 119 11.48 4.18 2.09
CA LEU A 119 10.95 3.55 0.88
C LEU A 119 11.97 2.57 0.29
N LEU A 120 13.24 2.96 0.20
CA LEU A 120 14.32 2.11 -0.29
C LEU A 120 14.60 0.92 0.63
N GLU A 121 14.56 1.09 1.96
CA GLU A 121 14.64 -0.02 2.92
C GLU A 121 13.53 -1.04 2.67
N GLY A 122 12.29 -0.58 2.47
CA GLY A 122 11.14 -1.41 2.14
C GLY A 122 11.29 -2.18 0.83
N VAL A 123 11.74 -1.48 -0.23
CA VAL A 123 11.99 -2.09 -1.54
C VAL A 123 13.11 -3.12 -1.44
N ALA A 124 14.21 -2.80 -0.78
CA ALA A 124 15.32 -3.74 -0.56
C ALA A 124 14.86 -4.99 0.22
N TYR A 125 14.05 -4.81 1.26
CA TYR A 125 13.46 -5.93 2.00
C TYR A 125 12.61 -6.83 1.10
N LEU A 126 11.75 -6.28 0.24
CA LEU A 126 10.97 -7.08 -0.72
C LEU A 126 11.89 -7.84 -1.68
N HIS A 127 12.92 -7.17 -2.19
CA HIS A 127 13.86 -7.73 -3.16
C HIS A 127 14.68 -8.88 -2.56
N ASP A 128 15.11 -8.76 -1.30
CA ASP A 128 15.79 -9.83 -0.55
C ASP A 128 14.90 -11.06 -0.35
N HIS A 129 13.59 -10.84 -0.27
CA HIS A 129 12.60 -11.91 -0.24
C HIS A 129 12.23 -12.43 -1.64
N GLY A 130 12.91 -12.00 -2.70
CA GLY A 130 12.60 -12.40 -4.06
C GLY A 130 11.23 -11.88 -4.53
N ILE A 131 10.77 -10.75 -4.01
CA ILE A 131 9.49 -10.14 -4.37
C ILE A 131 9.75 -8.83 -5.09
N ALA A 132 9.17 -8.67 -6.28
CA ALA A 132 9.07 -7.37 -6.94
C ALA A 132 7.64 -6.83 -6.80
N HIS A 133 7.50 -5.57 -6.40
CA HIS A 133 6.20 -4.95 -6.14
C HIS A 133 5.41 -4.73 -7.44
N MET A 134 6.10 -4.31 -8.49
CA MET A 134 5.62 -4.11 -9.87
C MET A 134 4.62 -2.97 -10.09
N ASP A 135 4.06 -2.38 -9.04
CA ASP A 135 3.14 -1.23 -9.12
C ASP A 135 3.43 -0.20 -8.02
N LEU A 136 4.71 0.06 -7.76
CA LEU A 136 5.11 1.03 -6.75
C LEU A 136 4.75 2.44 -7.25
N CYS A 137 3.82 3.09 -6.56
CA CYS A 137 3.35 4.44 -6.87
C CYS A 137 2.79 5.10 -5.61
N ASN A 138 2.49 6.40 -5.66
CA ASN A 138 2.06 7.15 -4.49
C ASN A 138 0.81 6.54 -3.81
N PRO A 139 -0.23 6.11 -4.55
CA PRO A 139 -1.36 5.38 -3.98
C PRO A 139 -1.01 4.05 -3.31
N ASN A 140 0.19 3.49 -3.51
CA ASN A 140 0.61 2.21 -2.92
C ASN A 140 1.69 2.37 -1.84
N VAL A 141 1.99 3.61 -1.43
CA VAL A 141 2.81 3.90 -0.26
C VAL A 141 2.01 4.78 0.70
N ARG A 142 2.04 4.44 1.98
CA ARG A 142 1.26 5.09 3.03
C ARG A 142 2.13 5.49 4.20
N ALA A 143 1.64 6.45 4.95
CA ALA A 143 2.28 6.98 6.12
C ALA A 143 1.47 6.69 7.38
N THR A 144 2.17 6.66 8.50
CA THR A 144 1.57 6.55 9.83
C THR A 144 1.80 7.85 10.61
N SER A 145 0.80 8.28 11.35
CA SER A 145 0.92 9.29 12.40
C SER A 145 0.93 8.62 13.78
N ASP A 146 1.09 9.43 14.84
CA ASP A 146 0.91 8.97 16.22
C ASP A 146 -0.46 8.33 16.45
N ARG A 147 -1.49 8.79 15.72
CA ARG A 147 -2.86 8.27 15.85
C ARG A 147 -2.92 6.82 15.42
N GLU A 148 -2.44 6.47 14.23
CA GLU A 148 -2.47 5.08 13.76
C GLU A 148 -1.59 4.18 14.63
N ALA A 149 -0.39 4.66 15.01
CA ALA A 149 0.54 3.90 15.86
C ALA A 149 -0.01 3.63 17.27
N ALA A 150 -0.90 4.49 17.79
CA ALA A 150 -1.56 4.26 19.07
C ALA A 150 -2.60 3.12 19.05
N PHE A 151 -3.12 2.75 17.88
CA PHE A 151 -4.17 1.72 17.76
C PHE A 151 -3.66 0.37 17.27
N ASP A 152 -2.53 0.31 16.57
CA ASP A 152 -1.90 -0.95 16.17
C ASP A 152 -0.43 -0.97 16.60
N PRO A 153 -0.04 -1.82 17.58
CA PRO A 153 1.32 -1.85 18.11
C PRO A 153 2.36 -2.37 17.10
N ARG A 154 1.93 -2.92 15.95
CA ARG A 154 2.82 -3.30 14.86
C ARG A 154 3.26 -2.09 14.04
N LEU A 155 2.53 -0.98 14.11
CA LEU A 155 2.87 0.27 13.46
C LEU A 155 3.82 1.10 14.31
N LYS A 156 4.67 1.87 13.64
CA LYS A 156 5.53 2.88 14.26
C LYS A 156 5.16 4.24 13.69
N ALA A 157 5.02 5.27 14.53
CA ALA A 157 4.67 6.61 14.05
C ALA A 157 5.71 7.15 13.06
N TYR A 158 5.24 7.92 12.07
CA TYR A 158 6.06 8.56 11.03
C TYR A 158 6.84 7.57 10.16
N LYS A 159 6.41 6.31 10.10
CA LYS A 159 6.95 5.30 9.18
C LYS A 159 6.13 5.19 7.91
N LEU A 160 6.82 4.92 6.81
CA LEU A 160 6.20 4.55 5.54
C LEU A 160 5.91 3.05 5.46
N TYR A 161 4.82 2.70 4.79
CA TYR A 161 4.38 1.34 4.54
C TYR A 161 3.92 1.17 3.09
N ILE A 162 4.47 0.17 2.41
CA ILE A 162 4.10 -0.32 1.09
C ILE A 162 2.84 -1.19 1.23
N ILE A 163 1.88 -0.97 0.34
CA ILE A 163 0.59 -1.66 0.29
C ILE A 163 0.28 -2.14 -1.13
N ASP A 164 -0.74 -2.98 -1.23
CA ASP A 164 -1.34 -3.44 -2.50
C ASP A 164 -0.39 -4.28 -3.38
N PHE A 165 -0.32 -5.57 -3.08
CA PHE A 165 0.55 -6.53 -3.77
C PHE A 165 -0.16 -7.23 -4.94
N ASP A 166 -1.27 -6.69 -5.44
CA ASP A 166 -2.11 -7.27 -6.52
C ASP A 166 -1.32 -7.61 -7.78
N ARG A 167 -0.28 -6.83 -8.08
CA ARG A 167 0.59 -6.97 -9.25
C ARG A 167 1.98 -7.51 -8.93
N SER A 168 2.27 -7.70 -7.64
CA SER A 168 3.57 -8.16 -7.19
C SER A 168 3.86 -9.57 -7.65
N ARG A 169 5.14 -9.88 -7.81
CA ARG A 169 5.61 -11.17 -8.31
C ARG A 169 6.58 -11.78 -7.31
N LYS A 170 6.41 -13.06 -7.03
CA LYS A 170 7.42 -13.88 -6.38
C LYS A 170 8.33 -14.48 -7.45
N LEU A 171 9.62 -14.27 -7.32
CA LEU A 171 10.63 -14.58 -8.33
C LEU A 171 11.70 -15.48 -7.71
N ASP A 172 12.16 -16.46 -8.49
CA ASP A 172 13.18 -17.41 -8.04
C ASP A 172 14.61 -16.85 -8.13
N LEU A 173 14.82 -15.88 -9.04
CA LEU A 173 16.13 -15.27 -9.28
C LEU A 173 16.22 -13.92 -8.57
N LYS A 174 17.41 -13.59 -8.09
CA LYS A 174 17.70 -12.35 -7.36
C LYS A 174 17.90 -11.14 -8.30
N PRO A 175 17.88 -9.91 -7.75
CA PRO A 175 18.29 -8.71 -8.49
C PRO A 175 19.62 -8.89 -9.22
N GLY A 176 19.71 -8.38 -10.45
CA GLY A 176 20.90 -8.48 -11.30
C GLY A 176 21.07 -9.81 -12.05
N VAL A 177 20.30 -10.85 -11.70
CA VAL A 177 20.26 -12.14 -12.41
C VAL A 177 18.91 -12.38 -13.07
N GLN A 178 17.84 -11.88 -12.45
CA GLN A 178 16.49 -11.97 -12.97
C GLN A 178 16.38 -11.36 -14.39
N GLY A 179 15.73 -12.10 -15.29
CA GLY A 179 15.49 -11.67 -16.66
C GLY A 179 14.31 -10.70 -16.77
N ALA A 180 14.24 -10.00 -17.90
CA ALA A 180 13.17 -9.05 -18.18
C ALA A 180 11.79 -9.74 -18.27
N VAL A 181 10.79 -9.10 -17.67
CA VAL A 181 9.38 -9.49 -17.76
C VAL A 181 8.58 -8.36 -18.42
N ALA A 182 7.42 -8.69 -18.98
CA ALA A 182 6.51 -7.67 -19.49
C ALA A 182 6.09 -6.73 -18.36
N LEU A 183 6.20 -5.41 -18.60
CA LEU A 183 5.77 -4.41 -17.66
C LEU A 183 4.24 -4.36 -17.58
N PRO A 184 3.66 -4.28 -16.37
CA PRO A 184 2.22 -4.19 -16.22
C PRO A 184 1.70 -2.81 -16.67
N GLU A 185 0.40 -2.74 -16.89
CA GLU A 185 -0.30 -1.46 -16.89
C GLU A 185 -0.29 -0.88 -15.48
N THR A 186 0.40 0.25 -15.30
CA THR A 186 0.65 0.88 -14.00
C THR A 186 0.39 2.38 -14.09
N VAL A 187 0.29 3.02 -12.91
CA VAL A 187 0.23 4.50 -12.83
C VAL A 187 1.58 5.11 -13.26
N CYS A 188 2.69 4.51 -12.85
CA CYS A 188 4.02 4.95 -13.24
C CYS A 188 4.19 4.80 -14.76
N ARG A 189 4.62 5.87 -15.44
CA ARG A 189 4.82 5.85 -16.89
C ARG A 189 6.09 5.10 -17.24
N HIS A 190 5.96 4.19 -18.20
CA HIS A 190 7.12 3.44 -18.72
C HIS A 190 8.14 4.41 -19.36
N PRO A 191 9.44 4.19 -19.14
CA PRO A 191 10.48 4.90 -19.88
C PRO A 191 10.32 4.66 -21.39
N ASN A 192 10.64 5.67 -22.19
CA ASN A 192 10.37 5.72 -23.64
C ASN A 192 10.51 4.37 -24.39
N GLY A 193 9.37 3.73 -24.67
CA GLY A 193 9.27 2.50 -25.47
C GLY A 193 9.67 1.20 -24.77
N ILE A 194 10.05 1.24 -23.49
CA ILE A 194 10.38 0.05 -22.70
C ILE A 194 9.09 -0.65 -22.30
N THR A 195 8.90 -1.87 -22.79
CA THR A 195 7.75 -2.73 -22.44
C THR A 195 8.15 -3.95 -21.63
N HIS A 196 9.44 -4.23 -21.54
CA HIS A 196 10.00 -5.34 -20.77
C HIS A 196 11.23 -4.86 -20.00
N LEU A 197 11.30 -5.20 -18.71
CA LEU A 197 12.41 -4.83 -17.85
C LEU A 197 12.61 -5.87 -16.76
N ASP A 198 13.82 -5.92 -16.19
CA ASP A 198 14.03 -6.60 -14.91
C ASP A 198 13.05 -6.03 -13.86
N PRO A 199 12.24 -6.88 -13.21
CA PRO A 199 11.16 -6.43 -12.32
C PRO A 199 11.68 -5.70 -11.07
N TYR A 200 12.87 -6.04 -10.59
CA TYR A 200 13.50 -5.32 -9.48
C TYR A 200 13.95 -3.92 -9.89
N SER A 201 14.57 -3.80 -11.06
CA SER A 201 14.97 -2.52 -11.66
C SER A 201 13.76 -1.64 -11.95
N TRP A 202 12.62 -2.24 -12.30
CA TRP A 202 11.36 -1.53 -12.45
C TRP A 202 10.89 -0.90 -11.13
N ASP A 203 10.93 -1.63 -10.01
CA ASP A 203 10.61 -1.06 -8.70
C ASP A 203 11.54 0.11 -8.32
N VAL A 204 12.84 0.00 -8.62
CA VAL A 204 13.82 1.07 -8.36
C VAL A 204 13.50 2.32 -9.19
N TYR A 205 13.14 2.15 -10.46
CA TYR A 205 12.70 3.25 -11.32
C TYR A 205 11.44 3.94 -10.77
N CYS A 206 10.46 3.15 -10.34
CA CYS A 206 9.24 3.65 -9.71
C CYS A 206 9.53 4.40 -8.40
N ALA A 207 10.44 3.89 -7.56
CA ALA A 207 10.86 4.57 -6.33
C ALA A 207 11.54 5.92 -6.62
N GLY A 208 12.40 5.98 -7.65
CA GLY A 208 13.00 7.24 -8.10
C GLY A 208 11.97 8.25 -8.60
N THR A 209 10.92 7.78 -9.29
CA THR A 209 9.79 8.62 -9.72
C THR A 209 9.03 9.18 -8.52
N LEU A 210 8.75 8.35 -7.52
CA LEU A 210 8.11 8.78 -6.27
C LEU A 210 8.92 9.84 -5.53
N PHE A 211 10.24 9.70 -5.50
CA PHE A 211 11.10 10.70 -4.86
C PHE A 211 11.01 12.07 -5.54
N LEU A 212 10.94 12.10 -6.87
CA LEU A 212 10.70 13.35 -7.61
C LEU A 212 9.35 13.97 -7.24
N GLU A 213 8.29 13.17 -7.16
CA GLU A 213 6.97 13.63 -6.71
C GLU A 213 7.02 14.23 -5.29
N TYR A 214 7.74 13.59 -4.36
CA TYR A 214 7.89 14.11 -2.99
C TYR A 214 8.60 15.46 -2.95
N LEU A 215 9.64 15.63 -3.78
CA LEU A 215 10.36 16.91 -3.92
C LEU A 215 9.46 18.00 -4.51
N GLU A 216 8.63 17.67 -5.51
CA GLU A 216 7.72 18.61 -6.15
C GLU A 216 6.59 19.07 -5.21
N VAL A 217 5.94 18.14 -4.50
CA VAL A 217 4.88 18.46 -3.53
C VAL A 217 5.41 19.39 -2.44
N ARG A 218 6.64 19.15 -1.95
CA ARG A 218 7.30 20.03 -0.99
C ARG A 218 7.53 21.43 -1.54
N CYS A 219 8.00 21.57 -2.79
CA CYS A 219 8.22 22.87 -3.42
C CYS A 219 6.94 23.69 -3.55
N VAL A 220 5.79 23.04 -3.73
CA VAL A 220 4.48 23.71 -3.73
C VAL A 220 4.05 24.12 -2.32
N ALA A 221 4.35 23.29 -1.31
CA ALA A 221 3.97 23.54 0.08
C ALA A 221 4.76 24.68 0.76
N ILE A 222 6.01 24.90 0.34
CA ILE A 222 6.89 25.95 0.88
C ILE A 222 7.08 27.02 -0.19
N PRO A 223 6.36 28.17 -0.13
CA PRO A 223 6.60 29.25 -1.08
C PRO A 223 8.03 29.76 -0.93
N PRO A 224 8.68 30.21 -2.02
CA PRO A 224 10.03 30.75 -1.95
C PRO A 224 10.07 31.90 -0.95
N CYS A 225 11.01 31.85 -0.01
CA CYS A 225 11.30 33.01 0.83
C CYS A 225 11.70 34.18 -0.07
N SER A 226 10.89 35.25 -0.03
CA SER A 226 11.22 36.57 -0.56
C SER A 226 12.36 37.21 0.20
#